data_AF-A0A2E0DSU4-F1
#
_entry.id   AF-A0A2E0DSU4-F1
#
_cell.length_a   1.000
_cell.length_b   1.000
_cell.length_c   1.000
_cell.angle_alpha   90.00
_cell.angle_beta   90.00
_cell.angle_gamma   90.00
#
_symmetry.space_group_name_H-M   'P 1'
#
loop_
_entity.id
_entity.type
_entity.pdbx_description
1 polymer ?
#
loop_
_entity_poly.entity_id
_entity_poly.type
_entity_poly.pdbx_seq_one_letter_code
_entity_poly.pdbx_strand_id
1 'polypeptide(L)'
;MDDTDSLRGGCTTEVLFRLIQQLPTDVNVGQARLVRLWPFAQRRTRGNAAVAVELKTDDESALLQFLEGYWNDFILPLRGDVQASQHSDREQFPSDPGMVWFSKVKSNELFYRNGLRQEIGEKDLPEATKSWGGHGKIGATLAVHWPAKASTFEAIAWRMQENTGPRKLDEKAIAIVDQMKETFLCRDGRLGASMLAPRGSSPVLFGVRTWTKQSAEEALQILIDATNTEPVAGSMVFETNHATNDHLDESLELQIEAIEIFKGGHALLHSTTERFLAFKESGQIASICQELRVGDVVECKGLRAPDGSIHIEFLQISHLVSNRKRPLCPTCNKSMSSMGRNQGLRCKKCGFKSEDVWDESPRSLPMNQWFQPPPPSRRHLAKPLDEQPERQNNL
;
A
#
# COMPACT_ATOMS: atom_id res chain seq x y z
N MET A 1 5.41 -2.08 19.32
CA MET A 1 5.67 -3.54 19.21
C MET A 1 5.60 -3.93 17.75
N ASP A 2 6.45 -4.87 17.32
CA ASP A 2 6.43 -5.45 15.99
C ASP A 2 7.04 -6.87 15.97
N ASP A 3 6.90 -7.55 14.83
CA ASP A 3 7.53 -8.84 14.49
C ASP A 3 7.12 -10.00 15.43
N THR A 4 5.84 -10.01 15.81
CA THR A 4 5.25 -11.04 16.69
C THR A 4 4.42 -12.09 15.94
N ASP A 5 4.25 -11.91 14.63
CA ASP A 5 3.48 -12.80 13.76
C ASP A 5 4.38 -13.65 12.87
N SER A 6 3.92 -14.85 12.52
CA SER A 6 4.62 -15.75 11.60
C SER A 6 3.66 -16.29 10.54
N LEU A 7 4.19 -16.97 9.52
CA LEU A 7 3.36 -17.61 8.50
C LEU A 7 2.47 -18.75 9.06
N ARG A 8 2.77 -19.27 10.26
CA ARG A 8 1.94 -20.28 10.94
C ARG A 8 0.70 -19.69 11.61
N GLY A 9 0.72 -18.40 11.93
CA GLY A 9 -0.35 -17.74 12.67
C GLY A 9 0.18 -16.61 13.53
N GLY A 10 -0.70 -16.07 14.38
CA GLY A 10 -0.41 -14.87 15.16
C GLY A 10 -0.67 -13.58 14.39
N CYS A 11 -0.73 -12.48 15.12
CA CYS A 11 -0.95 -11.15 14.57
C CYS A 11 -0.50 -10.10 15.58
N THR A 12 0.40 -9.20 15.18
CA THR A 12 0.90 -8.13 16.04
C THR A 12 -0.19 -7.25 16.64
N THR A 13 -1.30 -7.05 15.93
CA THR A 13 -2.45 -6.31 16.47
C THR A 13 -3.17 -7.08 17.57
N GLU A 14 -3.27 -8.41 17.47
CA GLU A 14 -3.88 -9.26 18.51
C GLU A 14 -2.99 -9.32 19.76
N VAL A 15 -1.67 -9.41 19.59
CA VAL A 15 -0.72 -9.41 20.71
C VAL A 15 -0.84 -8.10 21.51
N LEU A 16 -0.96 -6.95 20.82
CA LEU A 16 -1.19 -5.67 21.50
C LEU A 16 -2.55 -5.64 22.21
N PHE A 17 -3.60 -6.15 21.58
CA PHE A 17 -4.91 -6.25 22.22
C PHE A 17 -4.85 -7.07 23.52
N ARG A 18 -4.20 -8.24 23.50
CA ARG A 18 -4.03 -9.11 24.68
C ARG A 18 -3.19 -8.45 25.78
N LEU A 19 -2.15 -7.69 25.42
CA LEU A 19 -1.38 -6.90 26.39
C LEU A 19 -2.29 -5.86 27.06
N ILE A 20 -3.07 -5.11 26.28
CA ILE A 20 -3.97 -4.08 26.78
C ILE A 20 -5.01 -4.66 27.75
N GLN A 21 -5.55 -5.84 27.47
CA GLN A 21 -6.52 -6.51 28.35
C GLN A 21 -5.95 -6.93 29.71
N GLN A 22 -4.62 -7.06 29.82
CA GLN A 22 -3.96 -7.49 31.06
C GLN A 22 -3.27 -6.33 31.79
N LEU A 23 -3.36 -5.10 31.27
CA LEU A 23 -2.77 -3.95 31.93
C LEU A 23 -3.37 -3.74 33.33
N PRO A 24 -2.56 -3.25 34.30
CA PRO A 24 -3.06 -2.83 35.60
C PRO A 24 -4.21 -1.82 35.48
N THR A 25 -5.19 -1.87 36.39
CA THR A 25 -6.42 -1.07 36.32
C THR A 25 -6.21 0.43 36.44
N ASP A 26 -5.07 0.86 36.99
CA ASP A 26 -4.65 2.25 37.12
C ASP A 26 -4.01 2.82 35.84
N VAL A 27 -3.75 1.98 34.84
CA VAL A 27 -3.17 2.38 33.56
C VAL A 27 -4.28 2.74 32.57
N ASN A 28 -4.33 4.00 32.17
CA ASN A 28 -5.27 4.46 31.16
C ASN A 28 -4.70 4.26 29.75
N VAL A 29 -5.50 3.62 28.90
CA VAL A 29 -5.13 3.31 27.51
C VAL A 29 -5.66 4.40 26.59
N GLY A 30 -4.74 5.03 25.85
CA GLY A 30 -5.05 6.02 24.82
C GLY A 30 -5.31 5.39 23.46
N GLN A 31 -5.03 6.13 22.39
CA GLN A 31 -5.28 5.68 21.03
C GLN A 31 -4.24 4.62 20.61
N ALA A 32 -4.72 3.44 20.22
CA ALA A 32 -3.89 2.43 19.57
C ALA A 32 -3.62 2.81 18.11
N ARG A 33 -2.41 2.53 17.64
CA ARG A 33 -1.91 2.85 16.30
C ARG A 33 -1.48 1.59 15.58
N LEU A 34 -1.75 1.52 14.28
CA LEU A 34 -1.28 0.48 13.36
C LEU A 34 -0.61 1.15 12.16
N VAL A 35 0.71 1.02 12.10
CA VAL A 35 1.58 1.78 11.20
C VAL A 35 2.25 0.84 10.21
N ARG A 36 1.91 0.98 8.93
CA ARG A 36 2.57 0.28 7.82
C ARG A 36 3.96 0.86 7.62
N LEU A 37 4.92 0.00 7.30
CA LEU A 37 6.31 0.34 7.11
C LEU A 37 6.74 0.11 5.65
N TRP A 38 8.03 0.34 5.34
CA TRP A 38 8.55 0.20 3.98
C TRP A 38 8.24 -1.19 3.38
N PRO A 39 7.46 -1.28 2.29
CA PRO A 39 7.02 -2.56 1.77
C PRO A 39 8.17 -3.42 1.23
N PHE A 40 9.37 -2.88 0.97
CA PHE A 40 10.49 -3.68 0.46
C PHE A 40 11.44 -4.17 1.55
N ALA A 41 11.14 -3.93 2.82
CA ALA A 41 12.01 -4.34 3.93
C ALA A 41 12.33 -5.84 3.89
N GLN A 42 13.61 -6.18 4.10
CA GLN A 42 14.13 -7.55 3.92
C GLN A 42 13.52 -8.55 4.91
N ARG A 43 13.32 -8.13 6.17
CA ARG A 43 12.73 -8.94 7.25
C ARG A 43 11.32 -8.46 7.60
N ARG A 44 10.42 -8.45 6.60
CA ARG A 44 9.00 -8.08 6.82
C ARG A 44 8.13 -9.29 7.07
N THR A 45 7.23 -9.17 8.03
CA THR A 45 6.06 -10.05 8.18
C THR A 45 4.99 -9.71 7.13
N ARG A 46 3.86 -10.44 7.13
CA ARG A 46 2.83 -10.25 6.10
C ARG A 46 2.18 -8.87 6.25
N GLY A 47 2.47 -7.99 5.29
CA GLY A 47 1.93 -6.63 5.24
C GLY A 47 2.80 -5.58 5.95
N ASN A 48 3.92 -5.97 6.57
CA ASN A 48 4.91 -5.09 7.21
C ASN A 48 4.30 -3.93 8.04
N ALA A 49 3.76 -4.23 9.22
CA ALA A 49 3.13 -3.23 10.05
C ALA A 49 3.45 -3.44 11.53
N ALA A 50 3.75 -2.34 12.20
CA ALA A 50 3.97 -2.27 13.63
C ALA A 50 2.79 -1.61 14.34
N VAL A 51 2.71 -1.82 15.65
CA VAL A 51 1.68 -1.23 16.50
C VAL A 51 2.28 -0.42 17.64
N ALA A 52 1.55 0.61 18.07
CA ALA A 52 1.88 1.41 19.24
C ALA A 52 0.60 1.78 19.99
N VAL A 53 0.72 2.12 21.26
CA VAL A 53 -0.40 2.63 22.06
C VAL A 53 0.13 3.63 23.08
N GLU A 54 -0.61 4.70 23.31
CA GLU A 54 -0.33 5.63 24.41
C GLU A 54 -0.84 5.03 25.72
N LEU A 55 0.01 4.95 26.75
CA LEU A 55 -0.38 4.53 28.10
C LEU A 55 -0.10 5.67 29.08
N LYS A 56 -1.06 5.95 29.96
CA LYS A 56 -0.96 7.00 30.99
C LYS A 56 -1.04 6.34 32.37
N THR A 57 -0.03 6.60 33.19
CA THR A 57 0.08 6.07 34.56
C THR A 57 0.78 7.11 35.44
N ASP A 58 0.48 7.08 36.74
CA ASP A 58 1.18 7.88 37.75
C ASP A 58 2.48 7.18 38.25
N ASP A 59 2.61 5.86 38.02
CA ASP A 59 3.80 5.06 38.39
C ASP A 59 4.39 4.34 37.18
N GLU A 60 5.21 5.07 36.42
CA GLU A 60 5.93 4.53 35.27
C GLU A 60 6.85 3.35 35.62
N SER A 61 7.42 3.34 36.84
CA SER A 61 8.34 2.28 37.26
C SER A 61 7.61 0.95 37.46
N ALA A 62 6.45 0.98 38.13
CA ALA A 62 5.59 -0.19 38.27
C ALA A 62 5.09 -0.70 36.92
N LEU A 63 4.69 0.20 36.00
CA LEU A 63 4.28 -0.18 34.65
C LEU A 63 5.43 -0.85 33.88
N LEU A 64 6.64 -0.30 33.93
CA LEU A 64 7.81 -0.91 33.28
C LEU A 64 8.14 -2.30 33.84
N GLN A 65 7.96 -2.51 35.14
CA GLN A 65 8.15 -3.83 35.75
C GLN A 65 7.08 -4.83 35.29
N PHE A 66 5.82 -4.40 35.20
CA PHE A 66 4.75 -5.21 34.60
C PHE A 66 5.06 -5.59 33.14
N LEU A 67 5.46 -4.61 32.33
CA LEU A 67 5.80 -4.82 30.91
C LEU A 67 6.98 -5.78 30.73
N GLU A 68 7.98 -5.72 31.62
CA GLU A 68 9.10 -6.67 31.63
C GLU A 68 8.62 -8.10 31.94
N GLY A 69 7.74 -8.29 32.92
CA GLY A 69 7.13 -9.59 33.20
C GLY A 69 6.33 -10.11 31.99
N TYR A 70 5.42 -9.28 31.47
CA TYR A 70 4.59 -9.64 30.32
C TYR A 70 5.42 -9.99 29.08
N TRP A 71 6.49 -9.23 28.83
CA TRP A 71 7.42 -9.51 27.75
C TRP A 71 8.00 -10.92 27.85
N ASN A 72 8.52 -11.29 29.02
CA ASN A 72 9.17 -12.58 29.24
C ASN A 72 8.18 -13.75 29.16
N ASP A 73 6.97 -13.56 29.67
CA ASP A 73 5.97 -14.64 29.77
C ASP A 73 5.18 -14.86 28.47
N PHE A 74 4.90 -13.81 27.70
CA PHE A 74 3.96 -13.88 26.58
C PHE A 74 4.52 -13.46 25.22
N ILE A 75 5.49 -12.53 25.16
CA ILE A 75 5.97 -11.99 23.87
C ILE A 75 7.26 -12.67 23.43
N LEU A 76 8.25 -12.79 24.32
CA LEU A 76 9.53 -13.45 24.03
C LEU A 76 9.36 -14.90 23.52
N PRO A 77 8.42 -15.72 24.03
CA PRO A 77 8.19 -17.07 23.52
C PRO A 77 7.70 -17.14 22.07
N LEU A 78 7.24 -16.02 21.48
CA LEU A 78 6.82 -15.95 20.07
C LEU A 78 8.00 -15.90 19.10
N ARG A 79 9.24 -15.78 19.60
CA ARG A 79 10.46 -15.71 18.80
C ARG A 79 10.79 -17.05 18.14
N GLY A 80 11.25 -17.01 16.90
CA GLY A 80 11.89 -18.16 16.24
C GLY A 80 10.99 -19.00 15.34
N ASP A 81 9.75 -18.58 15.09
CA ASP A 81 8.87 -19.28 14.16
C ASP A 81 9.22 -18.96 12.69
N VAL A 82 9.59 -19.98 11.91
CA VAL A 82 9.84 -19.89 10.46
C VAL A 82 9.01 -20.93 9.71
N GLN A 83 8.44 -20.56 8.57
CA GLN A 83 8.03 -21.52 7.55
C GLN A 83 8.39 -21.00 6.16
N ALA A 84 8.81 -21.89 5.27
CA ALA A 84 9.02 -21.53 3.86
C ALA A 84 7.67 -21.12 3.21
N SER A 85 7.69 -20.05 2.42
CA SER A 85 6.53 -19.68 1.61
C SER A 85 6.38 -20.68 0.46
N GLN A 86 5.17 -21.21 0.26
CA GLN A 86 4.85 -22.01 -0.93
C GLN A 86 4.52 -21.15 -2.16
N HIS A 87 4.47 -19.83 -2.01
CA HIS A 87 4.02 -18.90 -3.05
C HIS A 87 5.13 -17.94 -3.52
N SER A 88 6.30 -17.95 -2.87
CA SER A 88 7.39 -17.03 -3.17
C SER A 88 8.72 -17.63 -2.76
N ASP A 89 9.71 -17.58 -3.66
CA ASP A 89 11.09 -18.03 -3.42
C ASP A 89 11.89 -17.08 -2.51
N ARG A 90 11.22 -16.09 -1.91
CA ARG A 90 11.84 -15.13 -1.01
C ARG A 90 12.26 -15.81 0.29
N GLU A 91 13.50 -15.52 0.70
CA GLU A 91 14.04 -15.89 2.01
C GLU A 91 13.11 -15.44 3.14
N GLN A 92 12.74 -16.40 4.00
CA GLN A 92 11.88 -16.18 5.15
C GLN A 92 12.75 -16.07 6.39
N PHE A 93 12.46 -15.09 7.23
CA PHE A 93 13.17 -14.87 8.49
C PHE A 93 12.28 -15.33 9.66
N PRO A 94 12.87 -15.83 10.76
CA PRO A 94 12.13 -16.10 11.98
C PRO A 94 11.51 -14.82 12.53
N SER A 95 10.36 -14.94 13.18
CA SER A 95 9.85 -13.89 14.05
C SER A 95 10.92 -13.49 15.06
N ASP A 96 11.23 -12.20 15.15
CA ASP A 96 12.14 -11.63 16.13
C ASP A 96 11.47 -10.44 16.82
N PRO A 97 10.51 -10.71 17.74
CA PRO A 97 9.70 -9.70 18.40
C PRO A 97 10.52 -8.53 18.94
N GLY A 98 9.93 -7.34 18.91
CA GLY A 98 10.51 -6.18 19.56
C GLY A 98 9.47 -5.24 20.15
N MET A 99 9.78 -4.71 21.32
CA MET A 99 8.96 -3.73 22.04
C MET A 99 9.85 -2.58 22.50
N VAL A 100 9.31 -1.36 22.49
CA VAL A 100 10.02 -0.16 22.93
C VAL A 100 9.08 0.69 23.76
N TRP A 101 9.64 1.41 24.72
CA TRP A 101 8.95 2.36 25.56
C TRP A 101 9.65 3.72 25.49
N PHE A 102 8.86 4.77 25.34
CA PHE A 102 9.31 6.16 25.33
C PHE A 102 8.49 6.93 26.36
N SER A 103 9.11 7.34 27.47
CA SER A 103 8.45 8.13 28.53
C SER A 103 7.94 9.48 28.01
N LYS A 104 8.64 10.04 27.02
CA LYS A 104 8.28 11.27 26.33
C LYS A 104 8.38 11.04 24.84
N VAL A 105 7.24 11.05 24.16
CA VAL A 105 7.20 10.88 22.71
C VAL A 105 7.35 12.24 22.05
N LYS A 106 8.36 12.37 21.18
CA LYS A 106 8.43 13.43 20.17
C LYS A 106 8.35 12.75 18.81
N SER A 107 7.30 13.05 18.04
CA SER A 107 7.20 12.55 16.67
C SER A 107 8.40 13.04 15.86
N ASN A 108 8.87 12.18 14.96
CA ASN A 108 9.98 12.48 14.06
C ASN A 108 9.58 12.08 12.65
N GLU A 109 9.01 13.03 11.93
CA GLU A 109 8.46 12.82 10.58
C GLU A 109 9.51 12.36 9.58
N LEU A 110 10.72 12.92 9.64
CA LEU A 110 11.80 12.53 8.73
C LEU A 110 12.22 11.07 8.98
N PHE A 111 12.43 10.68 10.23
CA PHE A 111 12.75 9.30 10.60
C PHE A 111 11.64 8.34 10.18
N TYR A 112 10.38 8.69 10.47
CA TYR A 112 9.21 7.92 10.05
C TYR A 112 9.15 7.73 8.52
N ARG A 113 9.25 8.81 7.74
CA ARG A 113 9.22 8.75 6.26
C ARG A 113 10.38 7.94 5.69
N ASN A 114 11.57 8.01 6.29
CA ASN A 114 12.69 7.16 5.90
C ASN A 114 12.34 5.67 6.11
N GLY A 115 11.72 5.31 7.23
CA GLY A 115 11.24 3.95 7.50
C GLY A 115 10.09 3.47 6.61
N LEU A 116 9.54 4.34 5.73
CA LEU A 116 8.59 3.97 4.69
C LEU A 116 9.23 3.79 3.31
N ARG A 117 10.54 4.03 3.16
CA ARG A 117 11.20 4.21 1.85
C ARG A 117 12.52 3.50 1.69
N GLN A 118 13.17 3.18 2.80
CA GLN A 118 14.46 2.53 2.81
C GLN A 118 14.58 1.63 4.03
N GLU A 119 15.58 0.77 4.00
CA GLU A 119 15.92 -0.09 5.14
C GLU A 119 16.47 0.79 6.27
N ILE A 120 16.01 0.52 7.50
CA ILE A 120 16.49 1.19 8.71
C ILE A 120 17.22 0.15 9.54
N GLY A 121 18.46 0.44 9.94
CA GLY A 121 19.22 -0.42 10.83
C GLY A 121 18.94 -0.12 12.30
N GLU A 122 19.18 -1.09 13.19
CA GLU A 122 19.03 -0.89 14.65
C GLU A 122 19.88 0.27 15.19
N LYS A 123 21.05 0.51 14.59
CA LYS A 123 21.96 1.61 14.96
C LYS A 123 21.41 3.00 14.65
N ASP A 124 20.43 3.10 13.75
CA ASP A 124 19.85 4.35 13.28
C ASP A 124 18.60 4.72 14.09
N LEU A 125 18.21 3.87 15.07
CA LEU A 125 17.04 4.09 15.90
C LEU A 125 17.31 5.17 16.96
N PRO A 126 16.35 6.09 17.17
CA PRO A 126 16.34 6.95 18.35
C PRO A 126 16.41 6.13 19.64
N GLU A 127 17.07 6.69 20.66
CA GLU A 127 17.18 6.04 21.97
C GLU A 127 15.82 5.98 22.67
N ALA A 128 15.34 4.76 22.93
CA ALA A 128 14.16 4.50 23.73
C ALA A 128 14.50 4.52 25.22
N THR A 129 13.55 4.92 26.08
CA THR A 129 13.70 4.79 27.54
C THR A 129 13.98 3.34 27.93
N LYS A 130 13.27 2.41 27.28
CA LYS A 130 13.46 0.97 27.47
C LYS A 130 13.14 0.24 26.17
N SER A 131 13.90 -0.80 25.89
CA SER A 131 13.72 -1.65 24.71
C SER A 131 13.82 -3.12 25.08
N TRP A 132 13.04 -3.96 24.41
CA TRP A 132 13.05 -5.41 24.54
C TRP A 132 13.14 -6.07 23.16
N GLY A 133 13.78 -7.24 23.12
CA GLY A 133 13.85 -8.06 21.92
C GLY A 133 14.84 -7.58 20.86
N GLY A 134 14.57 -7.95 19.62
CA GLY A 134 15.49 -7.80 18.48
C GLY A 134 14.91 -6.91 17.38
N HIS A 135 14.82 -7.45 16.18
CA HIS A 135 14.52 -6.71 14.96
C HIS A 135 13.19 -5.93 15.00
N GLY A 136 12.15 -6.46 15.66
CA GLY A 136 10.86 -5.78 15.83
C GLY A 136 10.95 -4.39 16.51
N LYS A 137 12.08 -4.05 17.15
CA LYS A 137 12.32 -2.69 17.68
C LYS A 137 12.26 -1.63 16.58
N ILE A 138 12.67 -1.94 15.34
CA ILE A 138 12.68 -0.99 14.23
C ILE A 138 11.25 -0.52 13.94
N GLY A 139 10.35 -1.47 13.69
CA GLY A 139 8.95 -1.15 13.44
C GLY A 139 8.25 -0.55 14.66
N ALA A 140 8.52 -1.08 15.86
CA ALA A 140 7.98 -0.54 17.09
C ALA A 140 8.36 0.94 17.29
N THR A 141 9.59 1.31 16.99
CA THR A 141 10.09 2.70 17.09
C THR A 141 9.46 3.59 16.01
N LEU A 142 9.36 3.10 14.77
CA LEU A 142 8.67 3.82 13.69
C LEU A 142 7.19 4.10 14.02
N ALA A 143 6.50 3.14 14.63
CA ALA A 143 5.10 3.32 15.04
C ALA A 143 4.92 4.38 16.13
N VAL A 144 5.88 4.50 17.06
CA VAL A 144 5.87 5.55 18.09
C VAL A 144 6.14 6.93 17.48
N HIS A 145 7.11 7.04 16.56
CA HIS A 145 7.50 8.32 15.96
C HIS A 145 6.59 8.82 14.85
N TRP A 146 5.61 8.02 14.39
CA TRP A 146 4.64 8.44 13.39
C TRP A 146 3.86 9.69 13.88
N PRO A 147 3.90 10.81 13.13
CA PRO A 147 3.29 12.06 13.56
C PRO A 147 1.76 12.10 13.46
N ALA A 148 1.12 11.16 12.76
CA ALA A 148 -0.32 11.13 12.55
C ALA A 148 -0.93 12.46 12.04
N LYS A 149 -0.22 13.17 11.13
CA LYS A 149 -0.72 14.43 10.52
C LYS A 149 -1.98 14.22 9.68
N ALA A 150 -1.99 13.12 8.94
CA ALA A 150 -3.16 12.57 8.28
C ALA A 150 -3.27 11.11 8.74
N SER A 151 -4.47 10.70 9.12
CA SER A 151 -4.72 9.34 9.57
C SER A 151 -6.09 8.86 9.09
N THR A 152 -6.20 7.55 8.98
CA THR A 152 -7.46 6.82 8.81
C THR A 152 -7.63 5.85 9.95
N PHE A 153 -8.75 5.16 10.04
CA PHE A 153 -9.01 4.20 11.09
C PHE A 153 -9.22 2.81 10.49
N GLU A 154 -8.75 1.77 11.18
CA GLU A 154 -9.04 0.38 10.85
C GLU A 154 -9.61 -0.30 12.09
N ALA A 155 -10.87 -0.72 12.01
CA ALA A 155 -11.50 -1.56 13.00
C ALA A 155 -11.17 -3.02 12.72
N ILE A 156 -10.56 -3.72 13.68
CA ILE A 156 -10.14 -5.11 13.54
C ILE A 156 -10.87 -5.94 14.59
N ALA A 157 -11.43 -7.07 14.15
CA ALA A 157 -11.95 -8.11 15.03
C ALA A 157 -11.18 -9.41 14.83
N TRP A 158 -10.93 -10.14 15.91
CA TRP A 158 -10.26 -11.44 15.89
C TRP A 158 -11.27 -12.56 16.16
N ARG A 159 -11.11 -13.68 15.47
CA ARG A 159 -11.98 -14.85 15.65
C ARG A 159 -11.60 -15.65 16.89
N MET A 160 -12.56 -16.40 17.44
CA MET A 160 -12.29 -17.39 18.50
C MET A 160 -11.27 -18.42 18.00
N GLN A 161 -10.33 -18.86 18.87
CA GLN A 161 -9.27 -19.81 18.51
C GLN A 161 -9.78 -21.15 17.97
N GLU A 162 -10.98 -21.55 18.40
CA GLU A 162 -11.67 -22.77 17.96
C GLU A 162 -12.07 -22.73 16.47
N ASN A 163 -12.21 -21.52 15.90
CA ASN A 163 -12.62 -21.33 14.52
C ASN A 163 -11.42 -21.44 13.57
N THR A 164 -11.28 -22.59 12.90
CA THR A 164 -10.22 -22.85 11.91
C THR A 164 -10.74 -22.93 10.47
N GLY A 165 -12.07 -23.00 10.29
CA GLY A 165 -12.71 -23.06 8.97
C GLY A 165 -12.73 -21.71 8.22
N PRO A 166 -13.37 -21.66 7.04
CA PRO A 166 -13.60 -20.40 6.32
C PRO A 166 -14.27 -19.36 7.23
N ARG A 167 -13.84 -18.10 7.11
CA ARG A 167 -14.43 -16.99 7.86
C ARG A 167 -15.88 -16.81 7.46
N LYS A 168 -16.77 -16.68 8.45
CA LYS A 168 -18.19 -16.43 8.24
C LYS A 168 -18.55 -15.02 8.69
N LEU A 169 -19.07 -14.23 7.76
CA LEU A 169 -19.54 -12.88 7.98
C LEU A 169 -20.94 -12.76 7.37
N ASP A 170 -21.82 -12.04 8.04
CA ASP A 170 -23.16 -11.78 7.52
C ASP A 170 -23.12 -10.90 6.26
N GLU A 171 -23.66 -11.42 5.16
CA GLU A 171 -23.63 -10.74 3.86
C GLU A 171 -24.42 -9.41 3.87
N LYS A 172 -25.49 -9.30 4.66
CA LYS A 172 -26.26 -8.06 4.77
C LYS A 172 -25.47 -7.01 5.55
N ALA A 173 -24.82 -7.42 6.64
CA ALA A 173 -23.95 -6.53 7.40
C ALA A 173 -22.77 -6.02 6.55
N ILE A 174 -22.15 -6.90 5.76
CA ILE A 174 -21.12 -6.51 4.78
C ILE A 174 -21.67 -5.47 3.81
N ALA A 175 -22.86 -5.69 3.24
CA ALA A 175 -23.46 -4.77 2.28
C ALA A 175 -23.78 -3.40 2.89
N ILE A 176 -24.21 -3.35 4.16
CA ILE A 176 -24.44 -2.10 4.89
C ILE A 176 -23.12 -1.34 5.08
N VAL A 177 -22.08 -2.03 5.57
CA VAL A 177 -20.77 -1.41 5.81
C VAL A 177 -20.12 -0.93 4.51
N ASP A 178 -20.25 -1.69 3.42
CA ASP A 178 -19.70 -1.30 2.10
C ASP A 178 -20.40 -0.05 1.51
N GLN A 179 -21.64 0.23 1.92
CA GLN A 179 -22.38 1.42 1.49
C GLN A 179 -22.15 2.66 2.38
N MET A 180 -21.45 2.51 3.50
CA MET A 180 -21.12 3.65 4.36
C MET A 180 -20.18 4.60 3.61
N LYS A 181 -20.56 5.87 3.48
CA LYS A 181 -19.73 6.91 2.83
C LYS A 181 -18.32 7.03 3.43
N GLU A 182 -18.20 6.68 4.71
CA GLU A 182 -16.95 6.79 5.46
C GLU A 182 -16.05 5.57 5.34
N THR A 183 -16.51 4.46 4.74
CA THR A 183 -15.68 3.28 4.51
C THR A 183 -14.96 3.37 3.17
N PHE A 184 -13.78 2.77 3.08
CA PHE A 184 -13.04 2.70 1.83
C PHE A 184 -12.31 1.36 1.70
N LEU A 185 -12.02 0.95 0.45
CA LEU A 185 -11.34 -0.31 0.15
C LEU A 185 -11.98 -1.55 0.80
N CYS A 186 -13.32 -1.59 0.93
CA CYS A 186 -14.06 -2.69 1.56
C CYS A 186 -14.46 -3.82 0.57
N ARG A 187 -14.54 -3.53 -0.73
CA ARG A 187 -14.92 -4.51 -1.77
C ARG A 187 -14.08 -4.38 -3.05
N ASP A 188 -13.85 -5.51 -3.72
CA ASP A 188 -13.46 -5.53 -5.12
C ASP A 188 -14.70 -5.62 -6.03
N GLY A 189 -15.03 -4.52 -6.71
CA GLY A 189 -16.15 -4.44 -7.65
C GLY A 189 -16.06 -5.44 -8.81
N ARG A 190 -14.87 -5.96 -9.13
CA ARG A 190 -14.66 -6.92 -10.24
C ARG A 190 -14.84 -8.37 -9.82
N LEU A 191 -14.53 -8.71 -8.56
CA LEU A 191 -14.49 -10.08 -8.08
C LEU A 191 -15.65 -10.44 -7.15
N GLY A 192 -16.47 -9.47 -6.73
CA GLY A 192 -17.59 -9.70 -5.81
C GLY A 192 -17.18 -10.22 -4.42
N ALA A 193 -15.87 -10.32 -4.15
CA ALA A 193 -15.33 -10.76 -2.90
C ALA A 193 -15.16 -9.57 -1.93
N SER A 194 -15.62 -9.74 -0.70
CA SER A 194 -15.37 -8.80 0.40
C SER A 194 -13.87 -8.74 0.70
N MET A 195 -13.29 -7.54 0.73
CA MET A 195 -11.89 -7.30 1.13
C MET A 195 -11.73 -7.22 2.65
N LEU A 196 -12.84 -7.30 3.40
CA LEU A 196 -12.86 -7.19 4.86
C LEU A 196 -12.18 -8.39 5.52
N ALA A 197 -12.36 -9.59 4.97
CA ALA A 197 -11.86 -10.84 5.55
C ALA A 197 -10.50 -11.23 4.92
N PRO A 198 -9.41 -11.32 5.71
CA PRO A 198 -8.14 -11.79 5.17
C PRO A 198 -8.21 -13.27 4.78
N ARG A 199 -7.41 -13.65 3.78
CA ARG A 199 -7.24 -15.05 3.38
C ARG A 199 -6.11 -15.72 4.18
N GLY A 200 -6.28 -16.99 4.54
CA GLY A 200 -5.27 -17.81 5.20
C GLY A 200 -5.48 -17.97 6.71
N SER A 201 -4.42 -18.39 7.41
CA SER A 201 -4.37 -18.80 8.82
C SER A 201 -4.33 -17.65 9.85
N SER A 202 -4.44 -16.40 9.41
CA SER A 202 -4.45 -15.25 10.33
C SER A 202 -5.59 -15.35 11.34
N PRO A 203 -5.43 -14.85 12.59
CA PRO A 203 -6.50 -14.80 13.59
C PRO A 203 -7.53 -13.68 13.32
N VAL A 204 -7.23 -12.73 12.44
CA VAL A 204 -8.14 -11.62 12.11
C VAL A 204 -9.39 -12.17 11.42
N LEU A 205 -10.56 -11.91 11.97
CA LEU A 205 -11.85 -12.24 11.35
C LEU A 205 -12.15 -11.27 10.22
N PHE A 206 -12.14 -9.97 10.51
CA PHE A 206 -12.29 -8.90 9.53
C PHE A 206 -11.55 -7.64 9.93
N GLY A 207 -11.25 -6.79 8.94
CA GLY A 207 -10.77 -5.43 9.10
C GLY A 207 -11.58 -4.47 8.24
N VAL A 208 -12.13 -3.40 8.83
CA VAL A 208 -12.86 -2.34 8.11
C VAL A 208 -12.06 -1.05 8.17
N ARG A 209 -11.81 -0.43 7.01
CA ARG A 209 -11.12 0.86 6.93
C ARG A 209 -12.09 2.00 6.76
N THR A 210 -11.91 3.05 7.54
CA THR A 210 -12.76 4.24 7.55
C THR A 210 -11.96 5.53 7.66
N TRP A 211 -12.55 6.63 7.21
CA TRP A 211 -11.94 7.96 7.36
C TRP A 211 -12.04 8.52 8.78
N THR A 212 -13.03 8.07 9.56
CA THR A 212 -13.29 8.56 10.92
C THR A 212 -13.34 7.42 11.92
N LYS A 213 -12.94 7.71 13.17
CA LYS A 213 -12.99 6.76 14.28
C LYS A 213 -14.41 6.29 14.57
N GLN A 214 -15.37 7.23 14.61
CA GLN A 214 -16.77 6.93 14.87
C GLN A 214 -17.32 5.91 13.86
N SER A 215 -17.06 6.11 12.56
CA SER A 215 -17.54 5.17 11.55
C SER A 215 -16.84 3.81 11.61
N ALA A 216 -15.59 3.75 12.09
CA ALA A 216 -14.94 2.47 12.37
C ALA A 216 -15.64 1.73 13.52
N GLU A 217 -16.00 2.43 14.60
CA GLU A 217 -16.73 1.86 15.74
C GLU A 217 -18.14 1.40 15.32
N GLU A 218 -18.86 2.20 14.53
CA GLU A 218 -20.18 1.85 13.99
C GLU A 218 -20.11 0.61 13.08
N ALA A 219 -19.18 0.60 12.12
CA ALA A 219 -19.01 -0.53 11.19
C ALA A 219 -18.61 -1.82 11.91
N LEU A 220 -17.76 -1.70 12.94
CA LEU A 220 -17.37 -2.81 13.80
C LEU A 220 -18.58 -3.42 14.51
N GLN A 221 -19.42 -2.57 15.12
CA GLN A 221 -20.60 -3.02 15.85
C GLN A 221 -21.61 -3.71 14.92
N ILE A 222 -21.86 -3.12 13.74
CA ILE A 222 -22.76 -3.70 12.73
C ILE A 222 -22.34 -5.12 12.34
N LEU A 223 -21.03 -5.36 12.17
CA LEU A 223 -20.52 -6.68 11.77
C LEU A 223 -20.53 -7.69 12.92
N ILE A 224 -20.17 -7.27 14.14
CA ILE A 224 -20.13 -8.14 15.32
C ILE A 224 -21.54 -8.59 15.73
N ASP A 225 -22.52 -7.67 15.72
CA ASP A 225 -23.89 -7.96 16.15
C ASP A 225 -24.70 -8.76 15.11
N ALA A 226 -24.16 -8.91 13.90
CA ALA A 226 -24.88 -9.58 12.83
C ALA A 226 -24.99 -11.08 13.09
N THR A 227 -26.20 -11.62 12.93
CA THR A 227 -26.57 -12.98 13.33
C THR A 227 -25.75 -14.08 12.66
N ASN A 228 -25.29 -13.87 11.43
CA ASN A 228 -24.50 -14.87 10.69
C ASN A 228 -22.99 -14.61 10.73
N THR A 229 -22.53 -13.62 11.49
CA THR A 229 -21.11 -13.40 11.76
C THR A 229 -20.65 -14.35 12.87
N GLU A 230 -19.49 -14.98 12.71
CA GLU A 230 -18.94 -15.84 13.75
C GLU A 230 -18.53 -15.03 15.00
N PRO A 231 -18.57 -15.64 16.21
CA PRO A 231 -18.17 -14.96 17.44
C PRO A 231 -16.72 -14.44 17.40
N VAL A 232 -16.52 -13.29 18.03
CA VAL A 232 -15.21 -12.64 18.12
C VAL A 232 -14.57 -12.89 19.48
N ALA A 233 -13.25 -13.10 19.49
CA ALA A 233 -12.46 -13.16 20.72
C ALA A 233 -12.20 -11.76 21.30
N GLY A 234 -12.32 -10.73 20.46
CA GLY A 234 -12.11 -9.34 20.81
C GLY A 234 -12.06 -8.47 19.57
N SER A 235 -12.05 -7.17 19.79
CA SER A 235 -11.94 -6.17 18.73
C SER A 235 -11.28 -4.89 19.22
N MET A 236 -10.74 -4.11 18.29
CA MET A 236 -10.09 -2.83 18.57
C MET A 236 -10.10 -1.94 17.33
N VAL A 237 -10.20 -0.63 17.54
CA VAL A 237 -10.06 0.39 16.48
C VAL A 237 -8.68 1.02 16.56
N PHE A 238 -7.92 0.91 15.46
CA PHE A 238 -6.59 1.48 15.32
C PHE A 238 -6.65 2.79 14.53
N GLU A 239 -5.84 3.76 14.94
CA GLU A 239 -5.45 4.89 14.10
C GLU A 239 -4.32 4.43 13.17
N THR A 240 -4.40 4.74 11.88
CA THR A 240 -3.55 4.15 10.84
C THR A 240 -3.00 5.17 9.86
N ASN A 241 -1.81 4.88 9.32
CA ASN A 241 -1.25 5.59 8.17
C ASN A 241 -1.73 5.02 6.84
N HIS A 242 -2.85 4.28 6.83
CA HIS A 242 -3.36 3.70 5.59
C HIS A 242 -3.98 4.82 4.74
N ALA A 243 -3.91 4.68 3.42
CA ALA A 243 -4.45 5.66 2.50
C ALA A 243 -3.99 7.12 2.75
N THR A 244 -2.73 7.33 3.17
CA THR A 244 -2.17 8.68 3.41
C THR A 244 -1.16 9.15 2.37
N ASN A 245 -0.65 8.24 1.52
CA ASN A 245 0.50 8.48 0.64
C ASN A 245 1.80 8.89 1.38
N ASP A 246 1.93 8.60 2.69
CA ASP A 246 3.11 8.98 3.46
C ASP A 246 4.44 8.43 2.88
N HIS A 247 4.39 7.33 2.11
CA HIS A 247 5.57 6.76 1.45
C HIS A 247 5.97 7.46 0.14
N LEU A 248 5.11 8.30 -0.43
CA LEU A 248 5.34 8.93 -1.73
C LEU A 248 5.85 10.37 -1.60
N ASP A 249 6.75 10.74 -2.51
CA ASP A 249 7.22 12.11 -2.69
C ASP A 249 6.42 12.81 -3.78
N GLU A 250 6.89 13.99 -4.16
CA GLU A 250 6.42 14.70 -5.35
C GLU A 250 6.52 13.81 -6.59
N SER A 251 5.68 14.14 -7.56
CA SER A 251 5.66 13.46 -8.84
C SER A 251 6.95 13.71 -9.62
N LEU A 252 7.32 12.71 -10.40
CA LEU A 252 8.46 12.75 -11.30
C LEU A 252 7.91 12.84 -12.73
N GLU A 253 8.33 13.87 -13.46
CA GLU A 253 8.11 13.96 -14.90
C GLU A 253 9.19 13.14 -15.63
N LEU A 254 8.77 12.32 -16.59
CA LEU A 254 9.64 11.47 -17.39
C LEU A 254 9.28 11.57 -18.87
N GLN A 255 10.30 11.82 -19.69
CA GLN A 255 10.23 11.61 -21.12
C GLN A 255 10.66 10.18 -21.46
N ILE A 256 9.84 9.48 -22.24
CA ILE A 256 10.09 8.08 -22.59
C ILE A 256 11.21 7.97 -23.62
N GLU A 257 12.28 7.24 -23.29
CA GLU A 257 13.40 6.93 -24.19
C GLU A 257 13.31 5.51 -24.77
N ALA A 258 12.82 4.56 -23.97
CA ALA A 258 12.58 3.18 -24.37
C ALA A 258 11.48 2.54 -23.53
N ILE A 259 10.86 1.48 -24.06
CA ILE A 259 9.81 0.71 -23.38
C ILE A 259 10.11 -0.76 -23.58
N GLU A 260 10.22 -1.50 -22.48
CA GLU A 260 10.34 -2.96 -22.48
C GLU A 260 9.04 -3.57 -21.94
N ILE A 261 8.44 -4.50 -22.69
CA ILE A 261 7.22 -5.20 -22.29
C ILE A 261 7.57 -6.65 -21.99
N PHE A 262 7.41 -7.06 -20.72
CA PHE A 262 7.72 -8.41 -20.29
C PHE A 262 6.56 -9.38 -20.58
N LYS A 263 6.90 -10.67 -20.71
CA LYS A 263 5.90 -11.75 -20.78
C LYS A 263 5.04 -11.70 -19.52
N GLY A 264 3.74 -11.45 -19.70
CA GLY A 264 2.79 -11.26 -18.60
C GLY A 264 2.10 -9.89 -18.58
N GLY A 265 2.59 -8.91 -19.35
CA GLY A 265 1.98 -7.58 -19.46
C GLY A 265 2.50 -6.56 -18.44
N HIS A 266 3.69 -6.79 -17.88
CA HIS A 266 4.43 -5.78 -17.14
C HIS A 266 5.16 -4.85 -18.13
N ALA A 267 5.25 -3.56 -17.82
CA ALA A 267 5.93 -2.58 -18.67
C ALA A 267 7.01 -1.85 -17.88
N LEU A 268 8.23 -1.82 -18.42
CA LEU A 268 9.36 -1.05 -17.92
C LEU A 268 9.59 0.15 -18.85
N LEU A 269 9.44 1.34 -18.28
CA LEU A 269 9.70 2.60 -18.96
C LEU A 269 11.11 3.07 -18.61
N HIS A 270 11.86 3.45 -19.64
CA HIS A 270 13.19 4.01 -19.49
C HIS A 270 13.13 5.52 -19.71
N SER A 271 13.70 6.25 -18.76
CA SER A 271 13.99 7.68 -18.88
C SER A 271 15.51 7.88 -18.79
N THR A 272 15.97 9.09 -19.02
CA THR A 272 17.41 9.43 -18.99
C THR A 272 18.08 9.07 -17.66
N THR A 273 17.37 9.16 -16.54
CA THR A 273 17.92 9.00 -15.18
C THR A 273 17.40 7.78 -14.44
N GLU A 274 16.18 7.33 -14.75
CA GLU A 274 15.39 6.44 -13.91
C GLU A 274 14.69 5.35 -14.75
N ARG A 275 14.38 4.23 -14.11
CA ARG A 275 13.57 3.14 -14.68
C ARG A 275 12.27 3.02 -13.90
N PHE A 276 11.14 2.96 -14.59
CA PHE A 276 9.81 2.89 -13.96
C PHE A 276 9.10 1.61 -14.35
N LEU A 277 8.62 0.85 -13.36
CA LEU A 277 8.00 -0.44 -13.56
C LEU A 277 6.50 -0.38 -13.24
N ALA A 278 5.68 -0.66 -14.26
CA ALA A 278 4.26 -0.91 -14.13
C ALA A 278 4.00 -2.43 -14.13
N PHE A 279 3.54 -2.96 -13.00
CA PHE A 279 3.13 -4.36 -12.91
C PHE A 279 1.77 -4.56 -13.59
N LYS A 280 1.53 -5.73 -14.19
CA LYS A 280 0.23 -6.09 -14.80
C LYS A 280 -0.95 -5.83 -13.86
N GLU A 281 -0.76 -6.12 -12.59
CA GLU A 281 -1.73 -5.94 -11.49
C GLU A 281 -2.17 -4.48 -11.31
N SER A 282 -1.37 -3.52 -11.78
CA SER A 282 -1.73 -2.09 -11.81
C SER A 282 -2.86 -1.77 -12.81
N GLY A 283 -3.26 -2.73 -13.65
CA GLY A 283 -4.41 -2.61 -14.54
C GLY A 283 -4.21 -1.53 -15.59
N GLN A 284 -4.99 -0.45 -15.51
CA GLN A 284 -5.01 0.61 -16.52
C GLN A 284 -3.64 1.28 -16.68
N ILE A 285 -2.87 1.42 -15.60
CA ILE A 285 -1.50 1.95 -15.66
C ILE A 285 -0.63 1.09 -16.59
N ALA A 286 -0.61 -0.24 -16.39
CA ALA A 286 0.16 -1.14 -17.23
C ALA A 286 -0.32 -1.14 -18.68
N SER A 287 -1.63 -1.06 -18.94
CA SER A 287 -2.17 -0.93 -20.30
C SER A 287 -1.70 0.35 -20.98
N ILE A 288 -1.79 1.49 -20.28
CA ILE A 288 -1.32 2.78 -20.79
C ILE A 288 0.17 2.72 -21.09
N CYS A 289 0.98 2.21 -20.15
CA CYS A 289 2.44 2.11 -20.32
C CYS A 289 2.84 1.29 -21.55
N GLN A 290 2.08 0.24 -21.89
CA GLN A 290 2.31 -0.57 -23.10
C GLN A 290 1.95 0.17 -24.40
N GLU A 291 1.06 1.15 -24.33
CA GLU A 291 0.66 1.95 -25.49
C GLU A 291 1.55 3.18 -25.71
N LEU A 292 2.28 3.65 -24.70
CA LEU A 292 3.22 4.78 -24.80
C LEU A 292 4.29 4.52 -25.88
N ARG A 293 4.97 5.60 -26.28
CA ARG A 293 6.05 5.59 -27.28
C ARG A 293 7.17 6.52 -26.86
N VAL A 294 8.33 6.31 -27.50
CA VAL A 294 9.49 7.20 -27.36
C VAL A 294 9.10 8.65 -27.66
N GLY A 295 9.43 9.55 -26.74
CA GLY A 295 9.11 10.98 -26.78
C GLY A 295 7.80 11.38 -26.09
N ASP A 296 6.94 10.44 -25.71
CA ASP A 296 5.81 10.76 -24.82
C ASP A 296 6.34 11.25 -23.46
N VAL A 297 5.58 12.10 -22.78
CA VAL A 297 5.91 12.60 -21.44
C VAL A 297 4.81 12.21 -20.47
N VAL A 298 5.19 11.58 -19.38
CA VAL A 298 4.27 11.17 -18.33
C VAL A 298 4.79 11.65 -16.97
N GLU A 299 3.86 11.81 -16.04
CA GLU A 299 4.13 12.16 -14.66
C GLU A 299 3.77 10.95 -13.79
N CYS A 300 4.71 10.53 -12.94
CA CYS A 300 4.59 9.33 -12.12
C CYS A 300 4.78 9.63 -10.64
N LYS A 301 3.99 8.99 -9.77
CA LYS A 301 4.33 8.80 -8.35
C LYS A 301 4.53 7.31 -8.09
N GLY A 302 5.58 6.96 -7.37
CA GLY A 302 5.91 5.57 -7.11
C GLY A 302 6.96 5.41 -6.02
N LEU A 303 7.26 4.16 -5.69
CA LEU A 303 8.23 3.82 -4.65
C LEU A 303 9.44 3.13 -5.27
N ARG A 304 10.63 3.64 -4.95
CA ARG A 304 11.89 3.02 -5.38
C ARG A 304 12.07 1.66 -4.70
N ALA A 305 12.28 0.63 -5.52
CA ALA A 305 12.58 -0.71 -5.09
C ALA A 305 14.10 -0.93 -4.94
N PRO A 306 14.52 -1.98 -4.19
CA PRO A 306 15.95 -2.30 -4.02
C PRO A 306 16.72 -2.57 -5.31
N ASP A 307 16.02 -2.93 -6.41
CA ASP A 307 16.62 -3.12 -7.73
C ASP A 307 16.90 -1.79 -8.48
N GLY A 308 16.59 -0.65 -7.84
CA GLY A 308 16.76 0.71 -8.34
C GLY A 308 15.61 1.21 -9.21
N SER A 309 14.65 0.37 -9.59
CA SER A 309 13.47 0.79 -10.35
C SER A 309 12.42 1.47 -9.46
N ILE A 310 11.60 2.35 -10.03
CA ILE A 310 10.46 2.97 -9.37
C ILE A 310 9.20 2.19 -9.72
N HIS A 311 8.57 1.58 -8.72
CA HIS A 311 7.30 0.89 -8.90
C HIS A 311 6.17 1.92 -8.95
N ILE A 312 5.51 2.06 -10.11
CA ILE A 312 4.50 3.08 -10.36
C ILE A 312 3.23 2.78 -9.55
N GLU A 313 2.76 3.77 -8.79
CA GLU A 313 1.47 3.73 -8.07
C GLU A 313 0.47 4.74 -8.61
N PHE A 314 0.95 5.84 -9.20
CA PHE A 314 0.13 6.81 -9.91
C PHE A 314 0.81 7.21 -11.23
N LEU A 315 0.02 7.37 -12.28
CA LEU A 315 0.49 7.76 -13.61
C LEU A 315 -0.47 8.80 -14.21
N GLN A 316 0.07 9.86 -14.80
CA GLN A 316 -0.66 10.83 -15.62
C GLN A 316 0.11 11.04 -16.92
N ILE A 317 -0.60 11.17 -18.05
CA ILE A 317 0.04 11.52 -19.32
C ILE A 317 -0.01 13.03 -19.49
N SER A 318 1.17 13.66 -19.56
CA SER A 318 1.31 15.11 -19.75
C SER A 318 1.38 15.48 -21.23
N HIS A 319 2.08 14.67 -22.03
CA HIS A 319 2.24 14.91 -23.47
C HIS A 319 2.32 13.62 -24.27
N LEU A 320 1.72 13.62 -25.46
CA LEU A 320 1.79 12.52 -26.42
C LEU A 320 2.36 13.00 -27.75
N VAL A 321 3.29 12.22 -28.29
CA VAL A 321 3.78 12.42 -29.65
C VAL A 321 2.68 12.03 -30.65
N SER A 322 2.36 12.94 -31.57
CA SER A 322 1.37 12.73 -32.63
C SER A 322 1.71 11.50 -33.49
N ASN A 323 0.67 10.81 -33.96
CA ASN A 323 0.86 9.80 -35.01
C ASN A 323 1.30 10.51 -36.29
N ARG A 324 2.39 10.05 -36.89
CA ARG A 324 2.86 10.50 -38.20
C ARG A 324 2.61 9.42 -39.25
N LYS A 325 1.82 9.75 -40.28
CA LYS A 325 1.60 8.89 -41.44
C LYS A 325 1.86 9.64 -42.73
N ARG A 326 2.24 8.91 -43.78
CA ARG A 326 2.30 9.51 -45.11
C ARG A 326 0.88 9.78 -45.61
N PRO A 327 0.65 10.93 -46.27
CA PRO A 327 -0.66 11.26 -46.80
C PRO A 327 -1.16 10.21 -47.79
N LEU A 328 -2.49 10.11 -47.87
CA LEU A 328 -3.15 9.29 -48.87
C LEU A 328 -3.16 10.02 -50.21
N CYS A 329 -2.95 9.28 -51.29
CA CYS A 329 -3.02 9.84 -52.64
C CYS A 329 -4.44 10.37 -52.93
N PRO A 330 -4.61 11.65 -53.31
CA PRO A 330 -5.92 12.24 -53.56
C PRO A 330 -6.66 11.60 -54.73
N THR A 331 -5.96 10.94 -55.65
CA THR A 331 -6.55 10.31 -56.84
C THR A 331 -7.04 8.87 -56.60
N CYS A 332 -6.35 8.10 -55.74
CA CYS A 332 -6.63 6.66 -55.61
C CYS A 332 -6.65 6.13 -54.17
N ASN A 333 -6.53 7.03 -53.20
CA ASN A 333 -6.62 6.76 -51.76
C ASN A 333 -5.63 5.71 -51.24
N LYS A 334 -4.48 5.53 -51.91
CA LYS A 334 -3.37 4.67 -51.48
C LYS A 334 -2.28 5.49 -50.81
N SER A 335 -1.64 4.94 -49.78
CA SER A 335 -0.54 5.59 -49.07
C SER A 335 0.60 5.95 -50.03
N MET A 336 1.08 7.18 -49.94
CA MET A 336 2.20 7.66 -50.75
C MET A 336 3.55 7.24 -50.13
N SER A 337 4.56 7.05 -50.97
CA SER A 337 5.92 6.66 -50.54
C SER A 337 6.93 7.74 -50.91
N SER A 338 7.96 7.95 -50.07
CA SER A 338 9.04 8.90 -50.37
C SER A 338 9.82 8.49 -51.61
N MET A 339 10.21 9.48 -52.42
CA MET A 339 11.09 9.30 -53.57
C MET A 339 12.58 9.46 -53.23
N GLY A 340 12.91 9.84 -52.00
CA GLY A 340 14.27 10.17 -51.58
C GLY A 340 14.35 11.58 -50.98
N ARG A 341 15.52 11.92 -50.41
CA ARG A 341 15.75 13.20 -49.73
C ARG A 341 15.44 14.36 -50.69
N ASN A 342 14.53 15.24 -50.30
CA ASN A 342 14.08 16.41 -51.07
C ASN A 342 13.43 16.10 -52.44
N GLN A 343 12.96 14.87 -52.69
CA GLN A 343 12.32 14.49 -53.97
C GLN A 343 10.79 14.35 -53.88
N GLY A 344 10.21 14.61 -52.72
CA GLY A 344 8.76 14.52 -52.49
C GLY A 344 8.25 13.08 -52.32
N LEU A 345 6.94 12.94 -52.39
CA LEU A 345 6.24 11.66 -52.30
C LEU A 345 5.67 11.27 -53.67
N ARG A 346 5.55 9.96 -53.91
CA ARG A 346 4.89 9.40 -55.09
C ARG A 346 3.92 8.30 -54.71
N CYS A 347 2.77 8.30 -55.36
CA CYS A 347 1.85 7.17 -55.36
C CYS A 347 2.34 6.08 -56.33
N LYS A 348 2.58 4.86 -55.82
CA LYS A 348 3.01 3.72 -56.66
C LYS A 348 1.96 3.27 -57.68
N LYS A 349 0.66 3.55 -57.44
CA LYS A 349 -0.45 3.10 -58.29
C LYS A 349 -0.73 4.03 -59.47
N CYS A 350 -0.90 5.33 -59.21
CA CYS A 350 -1.29 6.31 -60.24
C CYS A 350 -0.16 7.28 -60.63
N GLY A 351 0.98 7.24 -59.94
CA GLY A 351 2.12 8.11 -60.24
C GLY A 351 2.01 9.55 -59.73
N PHE A 352 0.90 9.94 -59.09
CA PHE A 352 0.73 11.26 -58.47
C PHE A 352 1.88 11.60 -57.54
N LYS A 353 2.36 12.86 -57.60
CA LYS A 353 3.47 13.37 -56.81
C LYS A 353 3.00 14.50 -55.90
N SER A 354 3.59 14.60 -54.72
CA SER A 354 3.36 15.70 -53.78
C SER A 354 4.66 16.08 -53.07
N GLU A 355 4.63 17.17 -52.33
CA GLU A 355 5.69 17.54 -51.41
C GLU A 355 5.91 16.48 -50.32
N ASP A 356 7.10 16.47 -49.72
CA ASP A 356 7.49 15.55 -48.65
C ASP A 356 6.87 15.99 -47.32
N VAL A 357 5.58 15.71 -47.17
CA VAL A 357 4.79 16.08 -45.98
C VAL A 357 4.40 14.85 -45.16
N TRP A 358 4.08 15.11 -43.90
CA TRP A 358 3.53 14.14 -42.96
C TRP A 358 2.16 14.62 -42.52
N ASP A 359 1.19 13.70 -42.50
CA ASP A 359 -0.06 13.94 -41.83
C ASP A 359 0.12 13.59 -40.35
N GLU A 360 -0.05 14.59 -39.50
CA GLU A 360 -0.07 14.41 -38.06
C GLU A 360 -1.52 14.24 -37.58
N SER A 361 -1.76 13.22 -36.76
CA SER A 361 -3.05 13.04 -36.09
C SER A 361 -2.83 12.77 -34.60
N PRO A 362 -3.67 13.33 -33.72
CA PRO A 362 -3.54 13.11 -32.28
C PRO A 362 -3.75 11.62 -31.95
N ARG A 363 -3.15 11.19 -30.83
CA ARG A 363 -3.38 9.87 -30.25
C ARG A 363 -4.53 9.93 -29.25
N SER A 364 -5.32 8.87 -29.17
CA SER A 364 -6.48 8.78 -28.29
C SER A 364 -6.14 8.05 -26.99
N LEU A 365 -5.22 8.61 -26.20
CA LEU A 365 -4.99 8.19 -24.81
C LEU A 365 -5.48 9.28 -23.85
N PRO A 366 -5.92 8.91 -22.63
CA PRO A 366 -6.47 9.87 -21.68
C PRO A 366 -5.37 10.74 -21.05
N MET A 367 -5.21 11.95 -21.59
CA MET A 367 -4.24 12.93 -21.11
C MET A 367 -4.76 13.71 -19.90
N ASN A 368 -3.83 14.23 -19.10
CA ASN A 368 -4.12 15.10 -17.94
C ASN A 368 -5.05 14.46 -16.91
N GLN A 369 -5.09 13.13 -16.84
CA GLN A 369 -5.83 12.36 -15.83
C GLN A 369 -4.88 11.47 -15.04
N TRP A 370 -5.03 11.47 -13.71
CA TRP A 370 -4.32 10.53 -12.85
C TRP A 370 -4.98 9.14 -12.87
N PHE A 371 -4.15 8.13 -13.02
CA PHE A 371 -4.50 6.71 -12.93
C PHE A 371 -3.87 6.10 -11.69
N GLN A 372 -4.58 5.15 -11.08
CA GLN A 372 -4.13 4.37 -9.93
C GLN A 372 -4.50 2.90 -10.15
N PRO A 373 -3.77 1.93 -9.55
CA PRO A 373 -4.17 0.54 -9.54
C PRO A 373 -5.62 0.34 -9.06
N PRO A 374 -6.29 -0.75 -9.49
CA PRO A 374 -7.58 -1.12 -8.93
C PRO A 374 -7.45 -1.39 -7.42
N PRO A 375 -8.53 -1.22 -6.61
CA PRO A 375 -8.51 -1.39 -5.15
C PRO A 375 -7.70 -2.57 -4.59
N PRO A 376 -7.83 -3.82 -5.08
CA PRO A 376 -7.08 -4.97 -4.54
C PRO A 376 -5.57 -4.92 -4.80
N SER A 377 -5.14 -4.15 -5.79
CA SER A 377 -3.73 -4.01 -6.19
C SER A 377 -3.07 -2.76 -5.60
N ARG A 378 -3.81 -1.94 -4.86
CA ARG A 378 -3.26 -0.76 -4.18
C ARG A 378 -2.46 -1.20 -2.96
N ARG A 379 -1.36 -0.51 -2.68
CA ARG A 379 -0.66 -0.68 -1.40
C ARG A 379 -1.52 -0.12 -0.27
N HIS A 380 -1.31 -0.62 0.95
CA HIS A 380 -2.03 -0.13 2.14
C HIS A 380 -1.90 1.38 2.36
N LEU A 381 -0.73 1.95 2.05
CA LEU A 381 -0.44 3.38 2.22
C LEU A 381 -1.02 4.25 1.09
N ALA A 382 -1.36 3.67 -0.06
CA ALA A 382 -1.79 4.43 -1.23
C ALA A 382 -3.18 5.02 -1.00
N LYS A 383 -3.27 6.36 -0.97
CA LYS A 383 -4.54 7.08 -0.88
C LYS A 383 -5.35 6.83 -2.15
N PRO A 384 -6.62 6.38 -2.07
CA PRO A 384 -7.50 6.33 -3.22
C PRO A 384 -7.54 7.68 -3.96
N LEU A 385 -7.51 7.68 -5.29
CA LEU A 385 -7.91 8.86 -6.06
C LEU A 385 -9.38 9.15 -5.73
N ASP A 386 -9.64 10.28 -5.09
CA ASP A 386 -10.98 10.70 -4.69
C ASP A 386 -11.84 10.93 -5.94
N GLU A 387 -13.06 10.37 -5.97
CA GLU A 387 -14.11 10.80 -6.91
C GLU A 387 -14.84 12.07 -6.41
N GLN A 388 -14.55 12.54 -5.19
CA GLN A 388 -15.16 13.74 -4.60
C GLN A 388 -14.11 14.71 -4.01
N PRO A 389 -14.02 15.96 -4.50
CA PRO A 389 -12.92 16.89 -4.24
C PRO A 389 -12.92 17.60 -2.86
N GLU A 390 -13.64 17.11 -1.84
CA GLU A 390 -13.84 17.88 -0.60
C GLU A 390 -13.19 17.31 0.67
N ARG A 391 -12.38 16.25 0.58
CA ARG A 391 -11.58 15.81 1.73
C ARG A 391 -10.13 16.20 1.52
N GLN A 392 -9.85 17.47 1.82
CA GLN A 392 -8.49 18.02 1.88
C GLN A 392 -7.65 17.19 2.86
N ASN A 393 -6.94 16.23 2.31
CA ASN A 393 -5.67 15.72 2.81
C ASN A 393 -4.80 15.62 1.57
N ASN A 394 -3.92 16.62 1.43
CA ASN A 394 -3.15 17.03 0.26
C ASN A 394 -2.71 15.87 -0.66
N LEU A 395 -3.00 16.02 -1.96
CA LEU A 395 -2.30 15.34 -3.05
C LEU A 395 -0.91 15.95 -3.27
#